data_AF-A0AAD3N2N7-F1
#
_entry.id   AF-A0AAD3N2N7-F1
#
_cell.length_a   1.000
_cell.length_b   1.000
_cell.length_c   1.000
_cell.angle_alpha   90.00
_cell.angle_beta   90.00
_cell.angle_gamma   90.00
#
_symmetry.space_group_name_H-M   'P 1'
#
loop_
_entity.id
_entity.type
_entity.pdbx_description
1 polymer ?
#
loop_
_entity_poly.entity_id
_entity_poly.type
_entity_poly.pdbx_seq_one_letter_code
_entity_poly.pdbx_strand_id
1 'polypeptide(L)'
;NQIYIPPKDQSTCCGVCKNISCLYEHENGTAVLYKPGKSWVSNCMKFDCTDTLSGPTLISYSFSCPPFNETECMKIGGTVVSYMDGCCKTCEYLI
;
A
#
# COMPACT_ATOMS: atom_id res chain seq x y z
N ASN A 1 -19.04 -5.42 1.29
CA ASN A 1 -18.97 -4.00 0.86
C ASN A 1 -19.01 -3.94 -0.66
N GLN A 2 -20.21 -3.95 -1.24
CA GLN A 2 -20.43 -4.05 -2.69
C GLN A 2 -21.57 -3.13 -3.11
N ILE A 3 -21.55 -2.68 -4.37
CA ILE A 3 -22.64 -1.94 -4.98
C ILE A 3 -23.24 -2.76 -6.12
N TYR A 4 -24.56 -2.86 -6.16
CA TYR A 4 -25.27 -3.48 -7.27
C TYR A 4 -25.40 -2.48 -8.41
N ILE A 5 -24.95 -2.85 -9.60
CA ILE A 5 -25.07 -2.07 -10.82
C ILE A 5 -26.16 -2.72 -11.68
N PRO A 6 -27.33 -2.07 -11.85
CA PRO A 6 -28.40 -2.63 -12.68
C PRO A 6 -27.95 -2.72 -14.15
N PRO A 7 -28.52 -3.68 -14.91
CA PRO A 7 -28.20 -3.82 -16.32
C PRO A 7 -28.70 -2.59 -17.09
N LYS A 8 -27.87 -2.08 -18.01
CA LYS A 8 -28.22 -0.92 -18.84
C LYS A 8 -29.18 -1.29 -19.98
N ASP A 9 -29.14 -2.54 -20.43
CA ASP A 9 -29.89 -3.03 -21.58
C ASP A 9 -30.94 -4.06 -21.14
N GLN A 10 -32.13 -4.00 -21.74
CA GLN A 10 -33.25 -4.92 -21.47
C GLN A 10 -32.99 -6.36 -21.93
N SER A 11 -31.92 -6.60 -22.69
CA SER A 11 -31.46 -7.94 -23.07
C SER A 11 -30.74 -8.67 -21.93
N THR A 12 -30.33 -7.96 -20.88
CA THR A 12 -29.59 -8.53 -19.75
C THR A 12 -30.51 -8.65 -18.53
N CYS A 13 -30.74 -9.89 -18.08
CA CYS A 13 -31.70 -10.19 -17.02
C CYS A 13 -31.24 -9.76 -15.61
N CYS A 14 -29.93 -9.77 -15.36
CA CYS A 14 -29.35 -9.49 -14.04
C CYS A 14 -28.25 -8.42 -14.14
N GLY A 15 -28.14 -7.57 -13.13
CA GLY A 15 -27.03 -6.65 -12.97
C GLY A 15 -25.78 -7.33 -12.42
N VAL A 16 -24.76 -6.54 -12.13
CA VAL A 16 -23.48 -7.01 -11.57
C VAL A 16 -23.21 -6.38 -10.20
N CYS A 17 -22.74 -7.17 -9.26
CA CYS A 17 -22.23 -6.66 -7.98
C CYS A 17 -20.76 -6.29 -8.13
N LYS A 18 -20.42 -5.01 -7.99
CA LYS A 18 -19.03 -4.54 -8.03
C LYS A 18 -18.53 -4.31 -6.60
N ASN A 19 -17.34 -4.81 -6.29
CA ASN A 19 -16.66 -4.43 -5.05
C ASN A 19 -16.37 -2.92 -5.09
N ILE A 20 -16.48 -2.25 -3.94
CA ILE A 20 -16.21 -0.80 -3.82
C ILE A 20 -15.00 -0.50 -2.91
N SER A 21 -14.31 -1.55 -2.46
CA SER A 21 -13.15 -1.45 -1.57
C SER A 21 -12.22 -2.64 -1.74
N CYS A 22 -10.95 -2.43 -1.46
CA CYS A 22 -9.95 -3.49 -1.33
C CYS A 22 -9.98 -4.08 0.09
N LEU A 23 -9.86 -5.40 0.21
CA LEU A 23 -9.67 -6.09 1.49
C LEU A 23 -8.18 -6.20 1.78
N TYR A 24 -7.75 -5.83 2.98
CA TYR A 24 -6.38 -6.03 3.46
C TYR A 24 -6.40 -6.67 4.84
N GLU A 25 -5.65 -7.75 4.99
CA GLU A 25 -5.44 -8.43 6.26
C GLU A 25 -4.15 -7.93 6.90
N HIS A 26 -4.28 -7.31 8.07
CA HIS A 26 -3.13 -6.94 8.90
C HIS A 26 -2.54 -8.19 9.55
N GLU A 27 -1.23 -8.15 9.86
CA GLU A 27 -0.56 -9.25 10.58
C GLU A 27 -1.16 -9.55 11.94
N ASN A 28 -1.81 -8.56 12.54
CA ASN A 28 -2.59 -8.72 13.79
C ASN A 28 -3.89 -9.53 13.60
N GLY A 29 -4.12 -10.12 12.41
CA GLY A 29 -5.32 -10.90 12.07
C GLY A 29 -6.57 -10.07 11.81
N THR A 30 -6.45 -8.74 11.77
CA THR A 30 -7.60 -7.85 11.51
C THR A 30 -7.73 -7.56 10.02
N ALA A 31 -8.92 -7.78 9.48
CA ALA A 31 -9.22 -7.46 8.08
C ALA A 31 -9.89 -6.09 7.99
N VAL A 32 -9.31 -5.18 7.19
CA VAL A 32 -9.80 -3.81 7.00
C VAL A 32 -10.13 -3.59 5.52
N LEU A 33 -11.22 -2.87 5.28
CA LEU A 33 -11.65 -2.49 3.93
C LEU A 33 -11.19 -1.07 3.62
N TYR A 34 -10.37 -0.94 2.58
CA TYR A 34 -9.85 0.34 2.11
C TYR A 34 -10.59 0.79 0.86
N LYS A 35 -11.01 2.06 0.84
CA LYS A 35 -11.59 2.66 -0.36
C LYS A 35 -10.48 2.91 -1.41
N PRO A 36 -10.79 2.84 -2.71
CA PRO A 36 -9.88 3.26 -3.76
C PRO A 36 -9.33 4.67 -3.52
N GLY A 37 -8.06 4.88 -3.86
CA GLY A 37 -7.32 6.11 -3.60
C GLY A 37 -6.58 6.14 -2.25
N LYS A 38 -6.71 5.08 -1.43
CA LYS A 38 -5.94 4.96 -0.19
C LYS A 38 -4.63 4.21 -0.42
N SER A 39 -3.54 4.80 0.05
CA SER A 39 -2.18 4.26 0.04
C SER A 39 -1.62 4.18 1.45
N TRP A 40 -0.91 3.12 1.80
CA TRP A 40 -0.20 2.99 3.07
C TRP A 40 1.03 2.09 2.95
N VAL A 41 1.97 2.23 3.88
CA VAL A 41 3.14 1.36 3.98
C VAL A 41 2.99 0.50 5.24
N SER A 42 3.25 -0.80 5.12
CA SER A 42 3.28 -1.74 6.22
C SER A 42 4.35 -2.80 5.95
N ASN A 43 5.20 -3.10 6.93
CA ASN A 43 6.27 -4.09 6.83
C ASN A 43 7.12 -3.96 5.56
N CYS A 44 7.47 -2.74 5.19
CA CYS A 44 8.29 -2.44 4.01
C CYS A 44 7.69 -2.88 2.68
N MET A 45 6.37 -3.03 2.68
CA MET A 45 5.56 -3.17 1.49
C MET A 45 4.59 -2.01 1.44
N LYS A 46 4.56 -1.31 0.31
CA LYS A 46 3.54 -0.30 0.06
C LYS A 46 2.33 -0.96 -0.59
N PHE A 47 1.17 -0.58 -0.10
CA PHE A 47 -0.12 -1.02 -0.53
C PHE A 47 -0.90 0.16 -1.08
N ASP A 48 -1.42 -0.01 -2.28
CA ASP A 48 -2.19 0.99 -2.99
C ASP A 48 -3.53 0.35 -3.42
N CYS A 49 -4.63 0.76 -2.78
CA CYS A 49 -5.96 0.39 -3.23
C CYS A 49 -6.40 1.32 -4.35
N THR A 50 -6.51 0.80 -5.57
CA THR A 50 -6.83 1.60 -6.77
C THR A 50 -8.07 1.06 -7.48
N ASP A 51 -8.88 1.92 -8.10
CA ASP A 51 -9.99 1.46 -8.92
C ASP A 51 -9.47 1.17 -10.33
N THR A 52 -9.46 -0.11 -10.69
CA THR A 52 -9.04 -0.57 -12.02
C THR A 52 -10.27 -0.84 -12.89
N LEU A 53 -10.06 -1.19 -14.16
CA LEU A 53 -11.14 -1.60 -15.07
C LEU A 53 -11.94 -2.80 -14.52
N SER A 54 -11.28 -3.69 -13.77
CA SER A 54 -11.88 -4.85 -13.11
C SER A 54 -12.51 -4.51 -11.74
N GLY A 55 -12.29 -3.28 -11.25
CA GLY A 55 -12.74 -2.78 -9.96
C GLY A 55 -11.62 -2.51 -8.96
N PRO A 56 -11.97 -2.20 -7.69
CA PRO A 56 -11.03 -1.95 -6.61
C PRO A 56 -10.06 -3.11 -6.44
N THR A 57 -8.78 -2.83 -6.66
CA THR A 57 -7.70 -3.81 -6.61
C THR A 57 -6.61 -3.31 -5.68
N LEU A 58 -6.16 -4.19 -4.80
CA LEU A 58 -5.03 -3.93 -3.91
C LEU A 58 -3.74 -4.23 -4.68
N ILE A 59 -2.94 -3.22 -4.93
CA ILE A 59 -1.61 -3.35 -5.53
C ILE A 59 -0.60 -3.30 -4.39
N SER A 60 0.33 -4.26 -4.34
CA SER A 60 1.42 -4.27 -3.38
C SER A 60 2.77 -4.27 -4.07
N TYR A 61 3.73 -3.54 -3.50
CA TYR A 61 5.12 -3.55 -3.94
C TYR A 61 6.04 -3.45 -2.73
N SER A 62 7.07 -4.29 -2.73
CA SER A 62 8.13 -4.24 -1.73
C SER A 62 9.06 -3.06 -2.00
N PHE A 63 9.46 -2.38 -0.94
CA PHE A 63 10.57 -1.44 -1.01
C PHE A 63 11.88 -2.21 -1.01
N SER A 64 12.67 -2.03 -2.06
CA SER A 64 14.06 -2.47 -2.09
C SER A 64 14.93 -1.33 -1.57
N CYS A 65 15.34 -1.42 -0.30
CA CYS A 65 16.25 -0.43 0.28
C CYS A 65 17.70 -0.70 -0.19
N PRO A 66 18.49 0.36 -0.44
CA PRO A 66 19.92 0.20 -0.68
C PRO A 66 20.62 -0.37 0.57
N PRO A 67 21.70 -1.15 0.41
CA PRO A 67 22.49 -1.62 1.54
C PRO A 67 23.05 -0.43 2.31
N PHE A 68 22.79 -0.37 3.62
CA PHE A 68 23.20 0.73 4.47
C PHE A 68 23.99 0.21 5.68
N ASN A 69 25.12 0.83 5.97
CA ASN A 69 25.96 0.48 7.11
C ASN A 69 25.87 1.54 8.20
N GLU A 70 25.01 1.28 9.19
CA GLU A 70 24.78 2.17 10.34
C GLU A 70 26.07 2.46 11.13
N THR A 71 26.95 1.45 11.23
CA THR A 71 28.19 1.56 12.01
C THR A 71 29.15 2.57 11.39
N GLU A 72 29.22 2.59 10.05
CA GLU A 72 30.08 3.51 9.31
C GLU A 72 29.56 4.95 9.42
N CYS A 73 28.25 5.15 9.30
CA CYS A 73 27.60 6.44 9.48
C CYS A 73 27.92 7.07 10.85
N MET A 74 27.71 6.31 11.92
CA MET A 74 27.94 6.79 13.30
C MET A 74 29.43 7.06 13.58
N LYS A 75 30.34 6.26 13.00
CA LYS A 75 31.80 6.44 13.17
C LYS A 75 32.30 7.76 12.58
N ILE A 76 31.69 8.22 11.49
CA ILE A 76 32.08 9.45 10.78
C ILE A 76 31.35 10.67 11.37
N GLY A 77 30.54 10.47 12.44
CA GLY A 77 29.79 11.53 13.10
C GLY A 77 28.49 11.92 12.40
N GLY A 78 27.98 11.07 11.49
CA GLY A 78 26.66 11.24 10.89
C GLY A 78 25.54 10.70 11.78
N THR A 79 24.30 11.11 11.49
CA THR A 79 23.09 10.63 12.17
C THR A 79 22.33 9.69 11.24
N VAL A 80 21.94 8.53 11.75
CA VAL A 80 21.10 7.60 10.99
C VAL A 80 19.65 8.10 10.96
N VAL A 81 19.13 8.32 9.76
CA VAL A 81 17.76 8.77 9.53
C VAL A 81 17.01 7.70 8.74
N SER A 82 15.76 7.44 9.12
CA SER A 82 14.90 6.51 8.41
C SER A 82 13.95 7.23 7.45
N TYR A 83 13.65 6.59 6.34
CA TYR A 83 12.73 7.08 5.31
C TYR A 83 11.86 5.93 4.78
N MET A 84 10.84 6.25 3.97
CA MET A 84 9.79 5.30 3.56
C MET A 84 9.11 4.63 4.77
N ASP A 85 8.53 5.44 5.67
CA ASP A 85 7.84 4.96 6.88
C ASP A 85 8.69 4.02 7.76
N GLY A 86 10.00 4.25 7.79
CA GLY A 86 10.93 3.51 8.65
C GLY A 86 11.64 2.33 7.99
N CYS A 87 11.34 2.04 6.72
CA CYS A 87 11.87 0.84 6.06
C CYS A 87 13.29 0.95 5.57
N CYS A 88 13.67 2.14 5.09
CA CYS A 88 15.02 2.36 4.61
C CYS A 88 15.76 3.32 5.53
N LYS A 89 17.07 3.19 5.57
CA LYS A 89 17.96 4.02 6.40
C LYS A 89 18.97 4.73 5.53
N THR A 90 19.32 5.94 5.93
CA THR A 90 20.33 6.79 5.31
C THR A 90 21.16 7.49 6.38
N CYS A 91 22.33 8.00 6.00
CA CYS A 91 23.17 8.81 6.87
C CYS A 91 23.00 10.28 6.52
N GLU A 92 22.61 11.10 7.49
CA GLU A 92 22.57 12.55 7.35
C GLU A 92 23.77 13.14 8.09
N TYR A 93 24.51 14.01 7.40
CA TYR A 93 25.67 14.70 7.95
C TYR A 93 25.28 16.15 8.28
N LEU A 94 25.58 16.60 9.50
CA LEU A 94 25.48 18.01 9.88
C LEU A 94 26.68 18.74 9.24
N ILE A 95 26.44 19.39 8.10
CA ILE A 95 27.41 20.27 7.41
C ILE A 95 27.32 21.67 8.02
#